data_AF-A0A1A3GPD1-F1
#
_entry.id   AF-A0A1A3GPD1-F1
#
_cell.length_a   1.000
_cell.length_b   1.000
_cell.length_c   1.000
_cell.angle_alpha   90.00
_cell.angle_beta   90.00
_cell.angle_gamma   90.00
#
_symmetry.space_group_name_H-M   'P 1'
#
loop_
_entity.id
_entity.type
_entity.pdbx_description
1 polymer ?
#
loop_
_entity_poly.entity_id
_entity_poly.type
_entity_poly.pdbx_seq_one_letter_code
_entity_poly.pdbx_strand_id
1 'polypeptide(L)'
;MAISVQPSAAASAEGPEVTFYLQGTCLCDVSPTSREALGLADGYLDSRGTIHGIGYPAGLLFGADAVIGTTKVNATLATVPDGSDVTLAGLSQGAIVLNYVKLSRSLQDSFSRRRADNLQFVTFGDPQNTTGGITTKNPALQLFAPNVPRASAYPTTEIVREYDGFSDWPDKPTRLAVLNAVMGIGFVHTDYGSAANPATPGTLKTVRTNAAGGTTTHYVVPTRRLPLTQPLRDAGLNTSLIDALLRPQIDRAYVRRPQVAPREPAARPSIVALAAKALGRPKPAPPQSADASTAKEDKEKAPKPKRGFGFRKTRHGGESRR
;
A
#
# COMPACT_ATOMS: atom_id res chain seq x y z
N MET A 1 -9.15 -44.76 -50.45
CA MET A 1 -9.85 -43.56 -49.93
C MET A 1 -9.92 -43.68 -48.42
N ALA A 2 -9.11 -42.90 -47.71
CA ALA A 2 -9.16 -42.82 -46.25
C ALA A 2 -9.45 -41.35 -45.90
N ILE A 3 -10.63 -41.10 -45.35
CA ILE A 3 -11.06 -39.77 -44.92
C ILE A 3 -10.49 -39.56 -43.52
N SER A 4 -9.41 -38.79 -43.41
CA SER A 4 -8.93 -38.29 -42.12
C SER A 4 -9.79 -37.09 -41.72
N VAL A 5 -10.65 -37.30 -40.72
CA VAL A 5 -11.30 -36.20 -40.01
C VAL A 5 -10.29 -35.69 -38.99
N GLN A 6 -9.73 -34.51 -39.24
CA GLN A 6 -8.98 -33.78 -38.21
C GLN A 6 -9.98 -33.23 -37.18
N PRO A 7 -9.73 -33.38 -35.87
CA PRO A 7 -10.51 -32.67 -34.87
C PRO A 7 -10.18 -31.18 -34.99
N SER A 8 -11.19 -30.40 -35.39
CA SER A 8 -11.16 -28.95 -35.31
C SER A 8 -10.83 -28.56 -33.87
N ALA A 9 -9.77 -27.78 -33.68
CA ALA A 9 -9.50 -27.12 -32.42
C ALA A 9 -10.76 -26.36 -32.01
N ALA A 10 -11.43 -26.82 -30.96
CA ALA A 10 -12.45 -26.04 -30.30
C ALA A 10 -11.72 -24.80 -29.76
N ALA A 11 -11.98 -23.64 -30.37
CA ALA A 11 -11.69 -22.38 -29.73
C ALA A 11 -12.40 -22.42 -28.38
N SER A 12 -11.64 -22.45 -27.28
CA SER A 12 -12.17 -22.18 -25.96
C SER A 12 -12.89 -20.84 -26.06
N ALA A 13 -14.21 -20.85 -25.99
CA ALA A 13 -14.98 -19.63 -25.89
C ALA A 13 -14.65 -19.03 -24.53
N GLU A 14 -13.70 -18.08 -24.48
CA GLU A 14 -13.49 -17.25 -23.31
C GLU A 14 -14.83 -16.57 -22.99
N GLY A 15 -15.37 -16.87 -21.81
CA GLY A 15 -16.59 -16.23 -21.33
C GLY A 15 -16.38 -14.71 -21.19
N PRO A 16 -17.44 -13.93 -21.02
CA PRO A 16 -17.28 -12.50 -20.78
C PRO A 16 -16.45 -12.27 -19.52
N GLU A 17 -15.36 -11.51 -19.63
CA GLU A 17 -14.53 -11.12 -18.49
C GLU A 17 -15.16 -9.91 -17.77
N VAL A 18 -15.40 -10.06 -16.46
CA VAL A 18 -15.96 -9.01 -15.62
C VAL A 18 -15.10 -8.79 -14.39
N THR A 19 -14.88 -7.53 -14.04
CA THR A 19 -14.15 -7.15 -12.83
C THR A 19 -15.05 -6.39 -11.88
N PHE A 20 -15.00 -6.75 -10.60
CA PHE A 20 -15.59 -5.95 -9.53
C PHE A 20 -14.52 -5.34 -8.65
N TYR A 21 -14.76 -4.13 -8.18
CA TYR A 21 -13.82 -3.37 -7.35
C TYR A 21 -14.45 -2.95 -6.03
N LEU A 22 -13.72 -3.16 -4.94
CA LEU A 22 -14.00 -2.61 -3.62
C LEU A 22 -12.89 -1.65 -3.22
N GLN A 23 -13.26 -0.42 -2.92
CA GLN A 23 -12.34 0.62 -2.45
C GLN A 23 -11.84 0.36 -1.03
N GLY A 24 -10.84 1.14 -0.62
CA GLY A 24 -10.39 1.20 0.76
C GLY A 24 -11.31 2.04 1.66
N THR A 25 -10.88 2.21 2.92
CA THR A 25 -11.60 3.05 3.89
C THR A 25 -11.73 4.48 3.37
N CYS A 26 -12.97 4.95 3.23
CA CYS A 26 -13.30 6.32 2.85
C CYS A 26 -14.20 7.03 3.87
N LEU A 27 -14.68 6.31 4.90
CA LEU A 27 -15.71 6.79 5.83
C LEU A 27 -16.99 7.21 5.10
N CYS A 28 -17.33 6.46 4.06
CA CYS A 28 -18.41 6.77 3.13
C CYS A 28 -19.10 5.48 2.66
N ASP A 29 -20.41 5.51 2.48
CA ASP A 29 -21.18 4.38 1.96
C ASP A 29 -21.53 4.64 0.49
N VAL A 30 -20.50 4.59 -0.37
CA VAL A 30 -20.64 4.81 -1.82
C VAL A 30 -20.01 3.68 -2.60
N SER A 31 -20.55 3.42 -3.79
CA SER A 31 -19.91 2.52 -4.75
C SER A 31 -18.74 3.22 -5.42
N PRO A 32 -17.55 2.60 -5.47
CA PRO A 32 -16.40 3.20 -6.14
C PRO A 32 -16.59 3.26 -7.65
N THR A 33 -15.84 4.15 -8.30
CA THR A 33 -15.90 4.30 -9.76
C THR A 33 -14.91 3.38 -10.46
N SER A 34 -15.18 3.04 -11.72
CA SER A 34 -14.21 2.29 -12.55
C SER A 34 -12.88 3.04 -12.69
N ARG A 35 -12.90 4.38 -12.73
CA ARG A 35 -11.69 5.21 -12.83
C ARG A 35 -10.75 5.03 -11.63
N GLU A 36 -11.30 4.91 -10.42
CA GLU A 36 -10.49 4.66 -9.22
C GLU A 36 -9.77 3.32 -9.31
N ALA A 37 -10.44 2.28 -9.81
CA ALA A 37 -9.85 0.97 -10.01
C ALA A 37 -8.78 0.96 -11.12
N LEU A 38 -9.05 1.61 -12.26
CA LEU A 38 -8.11 1.72 -13.39
C LEU A 38 -6.85 2.52 -13.01
N GLY A 39 -6.95 3.44 -12.05
CA GLY A 39 -5.79 4.16 -11.53
C GLY A 39 -4.80 3.30 -10.74
N LEU A 40 -5.19 2.09 -10.31
CA LEU A 40 -4.37 1.25 -9.45
C LEU A 40 -3.24 0.57 -10.21
N ALA A 41 -2.05 0.62 -9.62
CA ALA A 41 -0.86 -0.07 -10.08
C ALA A 41 -0.54 0.18 -11.56
N ASP A 42 -0.77 1.41 -12.03
CA ASP A 42 -0.52 1.85 -13.40
C ASP A 42 -1.38 1.11 -14.45
N GLY A 43 -2.67 0.94 -14.17
CA GLY A 43 -3.59 0.27 -15.08
C GLY A 43 -3.54 -1.26 -14.98
N TYR A 44 -3.17 -1.83 -13.82
CA TYR A 44 -3.07 -3.29 -13.68
C TYR A 44 -4.37 -4.04 -14.00
N LEU A 45 -5.52 -3.36 -13.85
CA LEU A 45 -6.84 -3.90 -14.14
C LEU A 45 -7.36 -3.55 -15.53
N ASP A 46 -6.61 -2.80 -16.36
CA ASP A 46 -7.05 -2.33 -17.68
C ASP A 46 -7.37 -3.48 -18.63
N SER A 47 -6.67 -4.60 -18.49
CA SER A 47 -6.87 -5.79 -19.31
C SER A 47 -7.95 -6.73 -18.78
N ARG A 48 -8.73 -6.34 -17.76
CA ARG A 48 -9.63 -7.25 -17.02
C ARG A 48 -11.12 -7.02 -17.30
N GLY A 49 -11.43 -6.58 -18.52
CA GLY A 49 -12.80 -6.29 -18.95
C GLY A 49 -13.44 -5.09 -18.25
N THR A 50 -14.78 -5.10 -18.16
CA THR A 50 -15.53 -3.97 -17.58
C THR A 50 -15.44 -4.00 -16.05
N ILE A 51 -15.08 -2.86 -15.44
CA ILE A 51 -14.96 -2.73 -13.99
C ILE A 51 -16.23 -2.13 -13.37
N HIS A 52 -16.80 -2.83 -12.40
CA HIS A 52 -17.97 -2.41 -11.64
C HIS A 52 -17.63 -2.23 -10.15
N GLY A 53 -17.94 -1.06 -9.58
CA GLY A 53 -17.76 -0.84 -8.15
C GLY A 53 -18.83 -1.53 -7.31
N ILE A 54 -18.43 -2.14 -6.19
CA ILE A 54 -19.34 -2.67 -5.18
C ILE A 54 -19.20 -1.82 -3.92
N GLY A 55 -20.27 -1.08 -3.60
CA GLY A 55 -20.35 -0.27 -2.38
C GLY A 55 -20.53 -1.12 -1.11
N TYR A 56 -19.93 -0.63 -0.04
CA TYR A 56 -20.07 -1.13 1.33
C TYR A 56 -19.75 0.03 2.29
N PRO A 57 -20.06 -0.07 3.60
CA PRO A 57 -19.96 1.07 4.52
C PRO A 57 -18.58 1.74 4.63
N ALA A 58 -17.52 1.01 4.26
CA ALA A 58 -16.14 1.48 4.18
C ALA A 58 -15.65 2.33 5.40
N GLY A 59 -16.09 1.94 6.60
CA GLY A 59 -15.95 2.67 7.85
C GLY A 59 -14.76 2.21 8.69
N LEU A 60 -14.83 2.37 10.01
CA LEU A 60 -13.78 1.95 10.95
C LEU A 60 -14.09 0.63 11.66
N LEU A 61 -15.29 0.06 11.46
CA LEU A 61 -15.67 -1.22 12.05
C LEU A 61 -15.30 -2.35 11.09
N PHE A 62 -13.99 -2.49 10.82
CA PHE A 62 -13.43 -3.36 9.77
C PHE A 62 -14.06 -4.76 9.70
N GLY A 63 -14.23 -5.44 10.84
CA GLY A 63 -14.87 -6.76 10.87
C GLY A 63 -16.35 -6.76 10.45
N ALA A 64 -17.14 -5.77 10.90
CA ALA A 64 -18.54 -5.64 10.51
C ALA A 64 -18.69 -5.23 9.04
N ASP A 65 -17.87 -4.27 8.60
CA ASP A 65 -17.83 -3.80 7.21
C ASP A 65 -17.45 -4.94 6.26
N ALA A 66 -16.51 -5.82 6.67
CA ALA A 66 -16.12 -7.00 5.89
C ALA A 66 -17.28 -7.99 5.71
N VAL A 67 -18.10 -8.21 6.74
CA VAL A 67 -19.28 -9.09 6.67
C VAL A 67 -20.36 -8.50 5.76
N ILE A 68 -20.64 -7.21 5.88
CA ILE A 68 -21.61 -6.50 5.03
C ILE A 68 -21.12 -6.53 3.57
N GLY A 69 -19.86 -6.17 3.34
CA GLY A 69 -19.24 -6.21 2.01
C GLY A 69 -19.27 -7.61 1.41
N THR A 70 -19.00 -8.66 2.19
CA THR A 70 -19.09 -10.06 1.73
C THR A 70 -20.50 -10.41 1.25
N THR A 71 -21.53 -9.94 1.96
CA THR A 71 -22.93 -10.16 1.57
C THR A 71 -23.24 -9.45 0.24
N LYS A 72 -22.78 -8.21 0.07
CA LYS A 72 -22.95 -7.45 -1.17
C LYS A 72 -22.24 -8.12 -2.34
N VAL A 73 -20.98 -8.53 -2.17
CA VAL A 73 -20.22 -9.25 -3.20
C VAL A 73 -20.90 -10.56 -3.59
N ASN A 74 -21.37 -11.35 -2.62
CA ASN A 74 -22.06 -12.60 -2.92
C ASN A 74 -23.37 -12.38 -3.67
N ALA A 75 -24.14 -11.34 -3.33
CA ALA A 75 -25.35 -10.98 -4.07
C ALA A 75 -25.03 -10.54 -5.51
N THR A 76 -23.98 -9.74 -5.71
CA THR A 76 -23.52 -9.33 -7.06
C THR A 76 -23.05 -10.52 -7.89
N LEU A 77 -22.28 -11.43 -7.31
CA LEU A 77 -21.82 -12.64 -8.00
C LEU A 77 -22.98 -13.56 -8.41
N ALA A 78 -24.11 -13.55 -7.69
CA ALA A 78 -25.29 -14.33 -8.06
C ALA A 78 -26.03 -13.78 -9.30
N THR A 79 -25.72 -12.55 -9.73
CA THR A 79 -26.28 -11.96 -10.96
C THR A 79 -25.34 -12.09 -12.16
N VAL A 80 -24.12 -12.60 -11.96
CA VAL A 80 -23.16 -12.80 -13.04
C VAL A 80 -23.55 -14.05 -13.84
N PRO A 81 -23.59 -14.00 -15.18
CA PRO A 81 -23.89 -15.16 -16.01
C PRO A 81 -22.92 -16.32 -15.76
N ASP A 82 -23.44 -17.56 -15.79
CA ASP A 82 -22.62 -18.77 -15.69
C ASP A 82 -21.53 -18.78 -16.77
N GLY A 83 -20.32 -19.21 -16.40
CA GLY A 83 -19.17 -19.28 -17.30
C GLY A 83 -18.42 -17.95 -17.54
N SER A 84 -18.82 -16.84 -16.91
CA SER A 84 -18.08 -15.57 -16.98
C SER A 84 -16.78 -15.62 -16.19
N ASP A 85 -15.65 -15.14 -16.71
CA ASP A 85 -14.43 -15.02 -15.92
C ASP A 85 -14.49 -13.78 -15.00
N VAL A 86 -14.38 -13.99 -13.69
CA VAL A 86 -14.60 -12.95 -12.68
C VAL A 86 -13.33 -12.60 -11.93
N THR A 87 -12.94 -11.33 -11.99
CA THR A 87 -11.89 -10.76 -11.14
C THR A 87 -12.50 -9.92 -10.02
N LEU A 88 -12.18 -10.24 -8.77
CA LEU A 88 -12.49 -9.40 -7.61
C LEU A 88 -11.25 -8.63 -7.16
N ALA A 89 -11.29 -7.30 -7.29
CA ALA A 89 -10.22 -6.39 -6.90
C ALA A 89 -10.58 -5.63 -5.62
N GLY A 90 -9.61 -5.48 -4.70
CA GLY A 90 -9.83 -4.80 -3.43
C GLY A 90 -8.61 -4.01 -2.95
N LEU A 91 -8.80 -2.75 -2.57
CA LEU A 91 -7.76 -1.91 -1.98
C LEU A 91 -7.94 -1.82 -0.46
N SER A 92 -6.87 -2.02 0.32
CA SER A 92 -6.85 -1.81 1.78
C SER A 92 -8.00 -2.56 2.48
N GLN A 93 -8.98 -1.87 3.06
CA GLN A 93 -10.17 -2.50 3.65
C GLN A 93 -11.00 -3.30 2.63
N GLY A 94 -11.06 -2.90 1.36
CA GLY A 94 -11.66 -3.72 0.31
C GLY A 94 -10.97 -5.08 0.15
N ALA A 95 -9.66 -5.16 0.37
CA ALA A 95 -8.94 -6.44 0.40
C ALA A 95 -9.33 -7.31 1.61
N ILE A 96 -9.60 -6.69 2.77
CA ILE A 96 -10.16 -7.39 3.94
C ILE A 96 -11.50 -8.01 3.58
N VAL A 97 -12.40 -7.25 2.95
CA VAL A 97 -13.69 -7.79 2.45
C VAL A 97 -13.45 -9.01 1.56
N LEU A 98 -12.50 -8.92 0.62
CA LEU A 98 -12.17 -10.03 -0.27
C LEU A 98 -11.63 -11.27 0.45
N ASN A 99 -10.89 -11.11 1.55
CA ASN A 99 -10.47 -12.23 2.37
C ASN A 99 -11.66 -12.93 3.05
N TYR A 100 -12.68 -12.18 3.47
CA TYR A 100 -13.93 -12.75 3.99
C TYR A 100 -14.77 -13.41 2.89
N VAL A 101 -14.80 -12.84 1.67
CA VAL A 101 -15.43 -13.48 0.51
C VAL A 101 -14.75 -14.82 0.20
N LYS A 102 -13.41 -14.87 0.15
CA LYS A 102 -12.66 -16.12 -0.04
C LYS A 102 -13.00 -17.16 1.02
N LEU A 103 -13.10 -16.76 2.29
CA LEU A 103 -13.53 -17.66 3.37
C LEU A 103 -14.95 -18.18 3.13
N SER A 104 -15.91 -17.27 2.89
CA SER A 104 -17.32 -17.60 2.63
C SER A 104 -17.47 -18.61 1.50
N ARG A 105 -16.79 -18.36 0.37
CA ARG A 105 -16.79 -19.24 -0.81
C ARG A 105 -16.13 -20.58 -0.55
N SER A 106 -14.96 -20.58 0.11
CA SER A 106 -14.26 -21.83 0.44
C SER A 106 -15.07 -22.73 1.38
N LEU A 107 -15.89 -22.15 2.26
CA LEU A 107 -16.83 -22.91 3.10
C LEU A 107 -17.95 -23.50 2.24
N GLN A 108 -18.56 -22.72 1.36
CA GLN A 108 -19.61 -23.19 0.44
C GLN A 108 -19.11 -24.34 -0.46
N ASP A 109 -17.93 -24.19 -1.07
CA ASP A 109 -17.33 -25.22 -1.93
C ASP A 109 -17.12 -26.54 -1.17
N SER A 110 -16.74 -26.45 0.12
CA SER A 110 -16.54 -27.63 0.98
C SER A 110 -17.84 -28.42 1.21
N PHE A 111 -19.01 -27.76 1.12
CA PHE A 111 -20.32 -28.40 1.27
C PHE A 111 -20.95 -28.82 -0.07
N SER A 112 -20.70 -28.06 -1.15
CA SER A 112 -21.44 -28.19 -2.41
C SER A 112 -20.74 -29.03 -3.48
N ARG A 113 -19.46 -29.40 -3.31
CA ARG A 113 -18.57 -30.06 -4.31
C ARG A 113 -18.46 -29.36 -5.69
N ARG A 114 -19.21 -28.29 -5.95
CA ARG A 114 -19.09 -27.42 -7.11
C ARG A 114 -18.24 -26.22 -6.73
N ARG A 115 -17.14 -26.03 -7.46
CA ARG A 115 -16.23 -24.90 -7.33
C ARG A 115 -16.50 -23.93 -8.49
N ALA A 116 -16.53 -22.64 -8.22
CA ALA A 116 -16.39 -21.62 -9.26
C ALA A 116 -14.91 -21.59 -9.70
N ASP A 117 -14.61 -22.24 -10.82
CA ASP A 117 -13.27 -22.31 -11.44
C ASP A 117 -12.84 -20.99 -12.10
N ASN A 118 -13.81 -20.13 -12.38
CA ASN A 118 -13.71 -18.83 -13.06
C ASN A 118 -13.53 -17.61 -12.14
N LEU A 119 -13.27 -17.80 -10.83
CA LEU A 119 -13.14 -16.69 -9.86
C LEU A 119 -11.69 -16.47 -9.41
N GLN A 120 -11.20 -15.23 -9.54
CA GLN A 120 -9.86 -14.83 -9.11
C GLN A 120 -9.85 -13.52 -8.32
N PHE A 121 -8.83 -13.33 -7.49
CA PHE A 121 -8.72 -12.21 -6.57
C PHE A 121 -7.47 -11.37 -6.85
N VAL A 122 -7.59 -10.06 -6.75
CA VAL A 122 -6.47 -9.11 -6.77
C VAL A 122 -6.59 -8.19 -5.56
N THR A 123 -5.58 -8.14 -4.72
CA THR A 123 -5.55 -7.25 -3.55
C THR A 123 -4.43 -6.24 -3.64
N PHE A 124 -4.72 -5.01 -3.22
CA PHE A 124 -3.77 -3.92 -3.15
C PHE A 124 -3.66 -3.47 -1.69
N GLY A 125 -2.46 -3.46 -1.14
CA GLY A 125 -2.24 -3.02 0.24
C GLY A 125 -3.05 -3.79 1.28
N ASP A 126 -3.21 -5.10 1.08
CA ASP A 126 -4.02 -5.94 1.98
C ASP A 126 -3.45 -6.01 3.40
N PRO A 127 -4.16 -5.51 4.43
CA PRO A 127 -3.70 -5.57 5.82
C PRO A 127 -3.61 -6.99 6.39
N GLN A 128 -4.24 -7.97 5.75
CA GLN A 128 -4.32 -9.37 6.20
C GLN A 128 -3.49 -10.33 5.33
N ASN A 129 -2.73 -9.84 4.36
CA ASN A 129 -1.89 -10.73 3.55
C ASN A 129 -0.93 -11.54 4.44
N THR A 130 -0.62 -12.75 3.99
CA THR A 130 0.09 -13.74 4.83
C THR A 130 1.58 -13.43 5.01
N THR A 131 2.16 -12.62 4.11
CA THR A 131 3.60 -12.31 4.11
C THR A 131 3.94 -11.15 5.02
N GLY A 132 3.19 -10.05 4.97
CA GLY A 132 3.50 -8.76 5.60
C GLY A 132 2.31 -8.07 6.25
N GLY A 133 1.08 -8.59 6.14
CA GLY A 133 -0.11 -7.93 6.68
C GLY A 133 -0.01 -7.64 8.17
N ILE A 134 -0.34 -6.41 8.58
CA ILE A 134 -0.21 -5.95 9.96
C ILE A 134 -1.04 -6.80 10.92
N THR A 135 -2.24 -7.24 10.54
CA THR A 135 -3.10 -8.07 11.40
C THR A 135 -2.59 -9.51 11.46
N THR A 136 -1.87 -9.95 10.43
CA THR A 136 -1.14 -11.23 10.40
C THR A 136 0.07 -11.21 11.32
N LYS A 137 0.81 -10.09 11.36
CA LYS A 137 1.98 -9.95 12.21
C LYS A 137 1.66 -9.60 13.66
N ASN A 138 0.51 -8.98 13.92
CA ASN A 138 0.14 -8.45 15.23
C ASN A 138 -1.23 -9.01 15.66
N PRO A 139 -1.26 -10.16 16.39
CA PRO A 139 -2.50 -10.82 16.79
C PRO A 139 -3.49 -9.94 17.56
N ALA A 140 -3.00 -8.97 18.35
CA ALA A 140 -3.85 -8.03 19.08
C ALA A 140 -4.77 -7.20 18.17
N LEU A 141 -4.36 -6.92 16.92
CA LEU A 141 -5.17 -6.16 15.97
C LEU A 141 -6.32 -6.98 15.37
N GLN A 142 -6.30 -8.30 15.54
CA GLN A 142 -7.36 -9.19 15.06
C GLN A 142 -8.67 -9.02 15.84
N LEU A 143 -8.66 -8.35 16.99
CA LEU A 143 -9.89 -7.94 17.68
C LEU A 143 -10.71 -6.92 16.89
N PHE A 144 -10.06 -6.13 16.02
CA PHE A 144 -10.72 -5.08 15.23
C PHE A 144 -10.93 -5.51 13.77
N ALA A 145 -9.97 -6.26 13.21
CA ALA A 145 -10.03 -6.84 11.88
C ALA A 145 -9.58 -8.32 11.94
N PRO A 146 -10.49 -9.23 12.31
CA PRO A 146 -10.15 -10.65 12.47
C PRO A 146 -9.54 -11.22 11.20
N ASN A 147 -8.38 -11.85 11.37
CA ASN A 147 -7.77 -12.58 10.28
C ASN A 147 -8.61 -13.81 9.96
N VAL A 148 -8.86 -14.02 8.68
CA VAL A 148 -9.61 -15.18 8.17
C VAL A 148 -8.76 -16.06 7.24
N PRO A 149 -7.45 -16.30 7.52
CA PRO A 149 -6.59 -16.98 6.56
C PRO A 149 -6.98 -18.46 6.56
N ARG A 150 -7.78 -18.85 5.58
CA ARG A 150 -8.03 -20.25 5.23
C ARG A 150 -7.40 -20.51 3.88
N ALA A 151 -6.75 -21.65 3.73
CA ALA A 151 -6.34 -22.13 2.42
C ALA A 151 -7.57 -22.12 1.50
N SER A 152 -7.46 -21.45 0.36
CA SER A 152 -8.52 -21.34 -0.63
C SER A 152 -7.99 -21.80 -1.96
N ALA A 153 -8.82 -22.46 -2.76
CA ALA A 153 -8.44 -22.90 -4.10
C ALA A 153 -8.40 -21.73 -5.11
N TYR A 154 -8.87 -20.54 -4.73
CA TYR A 154 -8.94 -19.37 -5.61
C TYR A 154 -7.56 -18.75 -5.88
N PRO A 155 -7.19 -18.51 -7.14
CA PRO A 155 -6.01 -17.74 -7.48
C PRO A 155 -6.09 -16.33 -6.87
N THR A 156 -5.01 -15.89 -6.23
CA THR A 156 -4.91 -14.55 -5.64
C THR A 156 -3.63 -13.87 -6.11
N THR A 157 -3.75 -12.63 -6.59
CA THR A 157 -2.61 -11.73 -6.75
C THR A 157 -2.62 -10.72 -5.60
N GLU A 158 -1.52 -10.60 -4.87
CA GLU A 158 -1.34 -9.61 -3.82
C GLU A 158 -0.28 -8.61 -4.28
N ILE A 159 -0.65 -7.33 -4.38
CA ILE A 159 0.24 -6.23 -4.75
C ILE A 159 0.44 -5.37 -3.51
N VAL A 160 1.67 -5.34 -3.03
CA VAL A 160 2.08 -4.65 -1.81
C VAL A 160 3.22 -3.69 -2.14
N ARG A 161 3.25 -2.53 -1.47
CA ARG A 161 4.38 -1.60 -1.55
C ARG A 161 5.32 -1.78 -0.39
N GLU A 162 6.61 -1.67 -0.67
CA GLU A 162 7.67 -1.80 0.32
C GLU A 162 7.49 -0.82 1.47
N TYR A 163 7.46 -1.33 2.70
CA TYR A 163 7.24 -0.58 3.95
C TYR A 163 5.88 0.08 4.10
N ASP A 164 4.88 -0.30 3.28
CA ASP A 164 3.50 -0.01 3.62
C ASP A 164 3.20 -0.60 5.01
N GLY A 165 2.94 0.24 6.00
CA GLY A 165 2.78 -0.23 7.37
C GLY A 165 1.55 -1.08 7.61
N PHE A 166 0.56 -1.10 6.71
CA PHE A 166 -0.56 -2.01 6.85
C PHE A 166 -0.31 -3.35 6.15
N SER A 167 0.34 -3.36 4.99
CA SER A 167 0.48 -4.56 4.17
C SER A 167 1.89 -5.16 4.12
N ASP A 168 2.87 -4.48 4.66
CA ASP A 168 4.28 -4.88 4.70
C ASP A 168 4.92 -4.48 6.03
N TRP A 169 4.37 -5.03 7.11
CA TRP A 169 4.85 -4.88 8.48
C TRP A 169 6.10 -5.73 8.74
N PRO A 170 7.09 -5.21 9.50
CA PRO A 170 8.35 -5.91 9.73
C PRO A 170 8.16 -7.25 10.46
N ASP A 171 8.96 -8.25 10.07
CA ASP A 171 9.04 -9.54 10.75
C ASP A 171 9.67 -9.43 12.15
N LYS A 172 10.63 -8.52 12.30
CA LYS A 172 11.33 -8.23 13.56
C LYS A 172 11.12 -6.76 13.89
N PRO A 173 10.12 -6.39 14.72
CA PRO A 173 9.70 -5.01 14.93
C PRO A 173 10.70 -4.20 15.77
N THR A 174 11.86 -3.87 15.20
CA THR A 174 12.82 -2.93 15.78
C THR A 174 12.23 -1.52 15.78
N ARG A 175 12.65 -0.65 16.70
CA ARG A 175 12.14 0.73 16.80
C ARG A 175 12.22 1.47 15.46
N LEU A 176 13.34 1.33 14.73
CA LEU A 176 13.56 1.99 13.45
C LEU A 176 12.64 1.43 12.35
N ALA A 177 12.49 0.11 12.27
CA ALA A 177 11.62 -0.52 11.27
C ALA A 177 10.14 -0.22 11.53
N VAL A 178 9.71 -0.25 12.79
CA VAL A 178 8.35 0.12 13.20
C VAL A 178 8.07 1.58 12.88
N LEU A 179 8.97 2.50 13.24
CA LEU A 179 8.78 3.92 12.92
C LEU A 179 8.69 4.14 11.40
N ASN A 180 9.54 3.47 10.62
CA ASN A 180 9.47 3.54 9.16
C ASN A 180 8.15 2.98 8.60
N ALA A 181 7.66 1.85 9.13
CA ALA A 181 6.38 1.26 8.74
C ALA A 181 5.19 2.16 9.11
N VAL A 182 5.20 2.75 10.30
CA VAL A 182 4.18 3.73 10.73
C VAL A 182 4.15 4.94 9.80
N MET A 183 5.32 5.46 9.40
CA MET A 183 5.38 6.51 8.38
C MET A 183 4.87 6.02 7.03
N GLY A 184 5.10 4.74 6.70
CA GLY A 184 4.53 4.08 5.53
C GLY A 184 3.01 4.05 5.49
N ILE A 185 2.33 4.02 6.65
CA ILE A 185 0.86 4.14 6.69
C ILE A 185 0.40 5.47 6.07
N GLY A 186 1.07 6.57 6.41
CA GLY A 186 0.69 7.90 5.90
C GLY A 186 1.15 8.16 4.46
N PHE A 187 2.35 7.70 4.10
CA PHE A 187 3.04 8.13 2.87
C PHE A 187 3.15 7.05 1.78
N VAL A 188 2.92 5.78 2.10
CA VAL A 188 3.01 4.67 1.14
C VAL A 188 1.64 4.04 0.92
N HIS A 189 0.91 3.75 1.99
CA HIS A 189 -0.38 3.07 1.91
C HIS A 189 -1.45 3.86 1.15
N THR A 190 -1.32 5.19 1.16
CA THR A 190 -2.24 6.13 0.50
C THR A 190 -2.00 6.26 -1.01
N ASP A 191 -0.93 5.68 -1.53
CA ASP A 191 -0.52 5.80 -2.93
C ASP A 191 -0.31 4.41 -3.55
N TYR A 192 -1.36 3.89 -4.17
CA TYR A 192 -1.36 2.64 -4.94
C TYR A 192 -1.55 2.87 -6.45
N GLY A 193 -1.22 4.08 -6.93
CA GLY A 193 -1.23 4.40 -8.36
C GLY A 193 -0.03 3.78 -9.09
N SER A 194 0.65 4.57 -9.91
CA SER A 194 1.84 4.11 -10.66
C SER A 194 2.97 3.59 -9.76
N ALA A 195 3.06 4.07 -8.53
CA ALA A 195 4.06 3.63 -7.56
C ALA A 195 3.86 2.20 -7.03
N ALA A 196 2.74 1.56 -7.36
CA ALA A 196 2.45 0.16 -7.07
C ALA A 196 2.53 -0.75 -8.30
N ASN A 197 3.07 -0.27 -9.43
CA ASN A 197 3.19 -1.07 -10.64
C ASN A 197 4.12 -2.29 -10.41
N PRO A 198 3.64 -3.55 -10.55
CA PRO A 198 4.45 -4.75 -10.39
C PRO A 198 5.61 -4.87 -11.40
N ALA A 199 5.55 -4.17 -12.53
CA ALA A 199 6.63 -4.11 -13.53
C ALA A 199 7.79 -3.18 -13.11
N THR A 200 7.66 -2.45 -12.00
CA THR A 200 8.74 -1.59 -11.49
C THR A 200 10.03 -2.39 -11.29
N PRO A 201 11.20 -1.91 -11.77
CA PRO A 201 12.48 -2.59 -11.55
C PRO A 201 12.77 -2.80 -10.06
N GLY A 202 13.14 -4.03 -9.70
CA GLY A 202 13.40 -4.42 -8.31
C GLY A 202 12.16 -4.87 -7.53
N THR A 203 10.98 -4.98 -8.18
CA THR A 203 9.82 -5.66 -7.61
C THR A 203 10.14 -7.12 -7.33
N LEU A 204 9.86 -7.56 -6.10
CA LEU A 204 9.96 -8.96 -5.71
C LEU A 204 8.67 -9.67 -6.09
N LYS A 205 8.78 -10.83 -6.74
CA LYS A 205 7.64 -11.71 -7.04
C LYS A 205 7.86 -13.06 -6.36
N THR A 206 6.87 -13.50 -5.60
CA THR A 206 6.82 -14.87 -5.06
C THR A 206 5.53 -15.53 -5.45
N VAL A 207 5.59 -16.84 -5.71
CA VAL A 207 4.40 -17.65 -6.00
C VAL A 207 4.37 -18.78 -4.99
N ARG A 208 3.22 -18.97 -4.34
CA ARG A 208 3.01 -20.03 -3.35
C ARG A 208 1.69 -20.73 -3.62
N THR A 209 1.69 -22.05 -3.55
CA THR A 209 0.47 -22.86 -3.62
C THR A 209 0.13 -23.32 -2.21
N ASN A 210 -1.12 -23.14 -1.80
CA ASN A 210 -1.59 -23.54 -0.47
C ASN A 210 -2.16 -24.97 -0.48
N ALA A 211 -2.53 -25.49 0.70
CA ALA A 211 -3.04 -26.86 0.84
C ALA A 211 -4.36 -27.13 0.11
N ALA A 212 -5.12 -26.10 -0.28
CA ALA A 212 -6.33 -26.22 -1.10
C ALA A 212 -6.03 -26.13 -2.61
N GLY A 213 -4.75 -26.10 -3.02
CA GLY A 213 -4.33 -26.05 -4.42
C GLY A 213 -4.39 -24.65 -5.06
N GLY A 214 -4.89 -23.64 -4.34
CA GLY A 214 -4.91 -22.27 -4.85
C GLY A 214 -3.53 -21.63 -4.82
N THR A 215 -3.26 -20.79 -5.82
CA THR A 215 -1.97 -20.12 -5.98
C THR A 215 -2.07 -18.64 -5.61
N THR A 216 -1.15 -18.18 -4.75
CA THR A 216 -0.96 -16.77 -4.43
C THR A 216 0.30 -16.25 -5.12
N THR A 217 0.15 -15.24 -5.98
CA THR A 217 1.26 -14.45 -6.50
C THR A 217 1.39 -13.19 -5.68
N HIS A 218 2.48 -13.04 -4.93
CA HIS A 218 2.72 -11.91 -4.04
C HIS A 218 3.85 -11.02 -4.58
N TYR A 219 3.51 -9.76 -4.86
CA TYR A 219 4.41 -8.72 -5.32
C TYR A 219 4.75 -7.75 -4.19
N VAL A 220 6.04 -7.43 -4.04
CA VAL A 220 6.50 -6.31 -3.19
C VAL A 220 7.20 -5.29 -4.08
N VAL A 221 6.52 -4.19 -4.35
CA VAL A 221 6.97 -3.10 -5.21
C VAL A 221 7.86 -2.16 -4.40
N PRO A 222 9.11 -1.89 -4.83
CA PRO A 222 10.09 -1.16 -4.03
C PRO A 222 9.73 0.32 -3.86
N THR A 223 10.07 0.89 -2.71
CA THR A 223 10.02 2.35 -2.53
C THR A 223 11.35 2.96 -2.93
N ARG A 224 11.29 4.07 -3.67
CA ARG A 224 12.51 4.82 -4.05
C ARG A 224 13.25 5.39 -2.84
N ARG A 225 12.50 5.82 -1.82
CA ARG A 225 13.01 6.53 -0.63
C ARG A 225 12.31 6.01 0.62
N LEU A 226 12.97 6.15 1.77
CA LEU A 226 12.37 5.69 3.03
C LEU A 226 11.15 6.55 3.38
N PRO A 227 10.03 5.95 3.81
CA PRO A 227 8.91 6.68 4.38
C PRO A 227 9.31 7.48 5.62
N LEU A 228 10.22 6.92 6.44
CA LEU A 228 10.76 7.57 7.64
C LEU A 228 11.31 8.98 7.38
N THR A 229 11.90 9.20 6.21
CA THR A 229 12.56 10.46 5.87
C THR A 229 11.68 11.37 5.00
N GLN A 230 10.41 11.01 4.75
CA GLN A 230 9.49 11.85 3.99
C GLN A 230 9.32 13.26 4.58
N PRO A 231 9.09 13.46 5.90
CA PRO A 231 8.88 14.82 6.42
C PRO A 231 10.09 15.75 6.20
N LEU A 232 11.30 15.20 6.20
CA LEU A 232 12.51 15.97 5.90
C LEU A 232 12.55 16.38 4.42
N ARG A 233 12.11 15.51 3.51
CA ARG A 233 11.99 15.84 2.08
C ARG A 233 10.92 16.88 1.83
N ASP A 234 9.79 16.79 2.52
CA ASP A 234 8.71 17.78 2.44
C ASP A 234 9.19 19.16 2.92
N ALA A 235 10.14 19.20 3.86
CA ALA A 235 10.85 20.41 4.29
C ALA A 235 11.97 20.87 3.33
N GLY A 236 12.15 20.22 2.17
CA GLY A 236 13.14 20.57 1.14
C GLY A 236 14.54 19.97 1.35
N LEU A 237 14.72 19.06 2.31
CA LEU A 237 16.03 18.47 2.59
C LEU A 237 16.31 17.25 1.71
N ASN A 238 17.55 17.14 1.22
CA ASN A 238 18.00 15.95 0.49
C ASN A 238 18.35 14.82 1.47
N THR A 239 17.49 13.81 1.56
CA THR A 239 17.68 12.67 2.49
C THR A 239 18.49 11.50 1.92
N SER A 240 19.12 11.61 0.74
CA SER A 240 19.65 10.44 0.02
C SER A 240 20.71 9.69 0.83
N LEU A 241 21.58 10.43 1.51
CA LEU A 241 22.64 9.86 2.36
C LEU A 241 22.07 9.21 3.63
N ILE A 242 21.02 9.81 4.21
CA ILE A 242 20.33 9.27 5.38
C ILE A 242 19.61 7.98 4.99
N ASP A 243 18.92 7.97 3.85
CA ASP A 243 18.24 6.78 3.34
C ASP A 243 19.22 5.64 3.09
N ALA A 244 20.38 5.91 2.47
CA ALA A 244 21.43 4.93 2.24
C ALA A 244 21.99 4.34 3.55
N LEU A 245 22.08 5.14 4.60
CA LEU A 245 22.55 4.70 5.92
C LEU A 245 21.50 3.89 6.69
N LEU A 246 20.23 4.30 6.66
CA LEU A 246 19.16 3.72 7.47
C LEU A 246 18.50 2.50 6.81
N ARG A 247 18.39 2.49 5.48
CA ARG A 247 17.68 1.43 4.75
C ARG A 247 18.22 0.02 5.05
N PRO A 248 19.54 -0.24 5.04
CA PRO A 248 20.05 -1.57 5.40
C PRO A 248 19.73 -2.00 6.84
N GLN A 249 19.55 -1.04 7.77
CA GLN A 249 19.18 -1.33 9.15
C GLN A 249 17.69 -1.69 9.26
N ILE A 250 16.85 -0.99 8.50
CA ILE A 250 15.42 -1.25 8.38
C ILE A 250 15.18 -2.59 7.68
N ASP A 251 15.88 -2.88 6.58
CA ASP A 251 15.71 -4.09 5.78
C ASP A 251 16.01 -5.38 6.56
N ARG A 252 16.90 -5.33 7.54
CA ARG A 252 17.17 -6.46 8.46
C ARG A 252 15.93 -6.91 9.25
N ALA A 253 14.93 -6.05 9.37
CA ALA A 253 13.67 -6.37 10.01
C ALA A 253 12.69 -7.16 9.11
N TYR A 254 12.96 -7.28 7.80
CA TYR A 254 12.09 -7.90 6.79
C TYR A 254 12.72 -9.18 6.24
N VAL A 255 12.74 -10.23 7.06
CA VAL A 255 13.47 -11.48 6.76
C VAL A 255 12.71 -12.43 5.84
N ARG A 256 11.38 -12.30 5.71
CA ARG A 256 10.55 -13.16 4.85
C ARG A 256 10.36 -12.61 3.44
N ARG A 257 10.89 -11.42 3.14
CA ARG A 257 11.05 -10.95 1.76
C ARG A 257 12.19 -11.74 1.11
N PRO A 258 12.02 -12.33 -0.09
CA PRO A 258 13.17 -12.80 -0.85
C PRO A 258 14.19 -11.66 -0.95
N GLN A 259 15.47 -11.94 -0.72
CA GLN A 259 16.47 -10.89 -0.84
C GLN A 259 16.54 -10.45 -2.30
N VAL A 260 16.31 -9.15 -2.57
CA VAL A 260 16.65 -8.55 -3.85
C VAL A 260 18.17 -8.67 -3.99
N ALA A 261 18.67 -9.01 -5.18
CA ALA A 261 20.05 -8.71 -5.53
C ALA A 261 20.37 -7.25 -5.13
N PRO A 262 21.59 -6.91 -4.71
CA PRO A 262 21.89 -5.58 -4.19
C PRO A 262 21.34 -4.51 -5.12
N ARG A 263 20.35 -3.72 -4.66
CA ARG A 263 20.01 -2.46 -5.31
C ARG A 263 21.32 -1.69 -5.35
N GLU A 264 21.70 -1.24 -6.55
CA GLU A 264 23.01 -0.64 -6.82
C GLU A 264 23.46 0.17 -5.60
N PRO A 265 24.51 -0.25 -4.89
CA PRO A 265 24.85 0.39 -3.65
C PRO A 265 25.27 1.82 -3.98
N ALA A 266 24.45 2.80 -3.57
CA ALA A 266 24.99 4.11 -3.29
C ALA A 266 26.15 3.87 -2.30
N ALA A 267 27.39 4.12 -2.77
CA ALA A 267 28.60 3.83 -2.04
C ALA A 267 28.42 4.27 -0.59
N ARG A 268 28.61 3.35 0.36
CA ARG A 268 28.43 3.61 1.80
C ARG A 268 29.26 4.85 2.15
N PRO A 269 28.65 6.01 2.43
CA PRO A 269 29.43 7.17 2.81
C PRO A 269 29.91 6.93 4.23
N SER A 270 31.22 6.98 4.45
CA SER A 270 31.79 6.95 5.79
C SER A 270 31.24 8.10 6.62
N ILE A 271 30.82 7.83 7.86
CA ILE A 271 30.41 8.86 8.83
C ILE A 271 31.52 9.90 9.02
N VAL A 272 32.79 9.46 8.94
CA VAL A 272 33.97 10.34 9.01
C VAL A 272 34.06 11.24 7.77
N ALA A 273 33.78 10.71 6.58
CA ALA A 273 33.77 11.50 5.34
C ALA A 273 32.60 12.50 5.29
N LEU A 274 31.46 12.14 5.87
CA LEU A 274 30.29 13.01 6.03
C LEU A 274 30.58 14.17 7.00
N ALA A 275 31.19 13.87 8.16
CA ALA A 275 31.60 14.89 9.13
C ALA A 275 32.64 15.85 8.54
N ALA A 276 33.64 15.33 7.82
CA ALA A 276 34.68 16.15 7.18
C ALA A 276 34.11 17.08 6.08
N LYS A 277 33.08 16.63 5.35
CA LYS A 277 32.41 17.44 4.32
C LYS A 277 31.47 18.49 4.90
N ALA A 278 30.83 18.19 6.04
CA ALA A 278 29.92 19.11 6.72
C ALA A 278 30.65 20.19 7.53
N LEU A 279 31.83 19.88 8.08
CA LEU A 279 32.58 20.79 8.94
C LEU A 279 33.42 21.81 8.17
N GLY A 280 33.71 21.57 6.88
CA GLY A 280 34.61 22.41 6.09
C GLY A 280 36.04 22.41 6.65
N ARG A 281 37.05 22.60 5.80
CA ARG A 281 38.41 22.86 6.33
C ARG A 281 38.38 24.24 7.00
N PRO A 282 38.81 24.40 8.27
CA PRO A 282 38.92 25.71 8.87
C PRO A 282 39.89 26.54 8.03
N LYS A 283 39.42 27.71 7.57
CA LYS A 283 40.26 28.71 6.93
C LYS A 283 41.26 29.20 7.98
N PRO A 284 42.58 29.23 7.70
CA PRO A 284 43.54 29.74 8.67
C PRO A 284 43.19 31.20 9.00
N ALA A 285 43.06 31.48 10.29
CA ALA A 285 42.79 32.83 10.79
C ALA A 285 43.97 33.75 10.45
N PRO A 286 43.74 35.01 10.07
CA PRO A 286 44.82 35.99 9.92
C PRO A 286 45.40 36.33 11.30
N PRO A 287 46.70 36.67 11.38
CA PRO A 287 47.37 36.96 12.64
C PRO A 287 46.78 38.19 13.31
N GLN A 288 46.52 38.08 14.62
CA GLN A 288 46.05 39.17 15.47
C GLN A 288 47.19 40.15 15.72
N SER A 289 47.03 41.40 15.29
CA SER A 289 47.77 42.54 15.82
C SER A 289 46.95 43.17 16.95
N ALA A 290 47.53 43.20 18.14
CA ALA A 290 47.06 44.02 19.25
C ALA A 290 47.32 45.50 18.92
N ASP A 291 46.29 46.35 19.04
CA ASP A 291 46.40 47.55 19.88
C ASP A 291 45.05 48.22 20.12
N ALA A 292 44.97 48.90 21.26
CA ALA A 292 43.80 49.47 21.89
C ALA A 292 43.29 50.77 21.24
N SER A 293 41.99 51.07 21.40
CA SER A 293 41.51 52.35 22.02
C SER A 293 40.02 52.63 21.76
N THR A 294 39.34 52.91 22.88
CA THR A 294 38.23 53.86 23.12
C THR A 294 36.79 53.58 22.69
N ALA A 295 35.93 53.78 23.70
CA ALA A 295 34.49 53.63 23.78
C ALA A 295 33.69 54.62 22.94
N LYS A 296 32.46 54.21 22.59
CA LYS A 296 31.26 55.06 22.61
C LYS A 296 30.02 54.17 22.81
N GLU A 297 29.28 54.48 23.87
CA GLU A 297 27.93 53.98 24.14
C GLU A 297 26.98 54.39 23.01
N ASP A 298 26.04 53.51 22.64
CA ASP A 298 24.75 53.95 22.12
C ASP A 298 23.64 52.92 22.41
N LYS A 299 22.45 53.49 22.61
CA LYS A 299 21.32 52.97 23.38
C LYS A 299 20.51 51.84 22.72
N GLU A 300 20.03 50.98 23.62
CA GLU A 300 18.88 50.08 23.62
C GLU A 300 17.74 50.29 22.59
N LYS A 301 17.27 49.18 21.99
CA LYS A 301 15.84 48.91 21.78
C LYS A 301 15.53 47.42 21.59
N ALA A 302 14.71 46.89 22.48
CA ALA A 302 14.14 45.54 22.49
C ALA A 302 12.97 45.36 21.49
N PRO A 303 12.58 44.11 21.12
CA PRO A 303 11.75 43.81 19.96
C PRO A 303 10.23 43.74 20.27
N LYS A 304 9.38 43.90 19.24
CA LYS A 304 7.92 43.65 19.33
C LYS A 304 7.48 42.46 18.46
N PRO A 305 6.50 41.64 18.91
CA PRO A 305 6.10 40.39 18.24
C PRO A 305 4.83 40.47 17.38
N LYS A 306 4.78 39.54 16.40
CA LYS A 306 3.68 38.76 15.78
C LYS A 306 2.32 39.43 15.46
N ARG A 307 1.90 39.28 14.18
CA ARG A 307 0.48 39.20 13.78
C ARG A 307 0.20 37.86 13.09
N GLY A 308 -0.80 37.14 13.60
CA GLY A 308 -1.29 35.87 13.08
C GLY A 308 -2.16 36.05 11.83
N PHE A 309 -2.09 35.07 10.93
CA PHE A 309 -2.97 34.94 9.79
C PHE A 309 -4.26 34.22 10.19
N GLY A 310 -5.39 34.85 9.84
CA GLY A 310 -6.73 34.43 10.21
C GLY A 310 -7.30 33.30 9.36
N PHE A 311 -8.12 32.47 10.01
CA PHE A 311 -9.07 31.57 9.37
C PHE A 311 -10.35 32.33 9.00
N ARG A 312 -10.71 32.33 7.72
CA ARG A 312 -11.99 32.85 7.21
C ARG A 312 -12.96 31.68 7.07
N LYS A 313 -13.97 31.61 7.94
CA LYS A 313 -15.15 30.73 7.79
C LYS A 313 -16.30 31.57 7.21
N THR A 314 -16.77 31.20 6.03
CA THR A 314 -18.01 31.69 5.43
C THR A 314 -19.19 30.86 5.96
N ARG A 315 -20.24 31.53 6.45
CA ARG A 315 -21.61 30.99 6.51
C ARG A 315 -22.60 32.08 6.09
N HIS A 316 -23.33 31.81 5.01
CA HIS A 316 -24.69 32.31 4.76
C HIS A 316 -25.56 32.03 6.01
N GLY A 317 -26.52 32.84 6.42
CA GLY A 317 -27.53 33.58 5.67
C GLY A 317 -28.87 33.16 6.30
N GLY A 318 -29.62 34.11 6.86
CA GLY A 318 -30.82 33.82 7.65
C GLY A 318 -31.42 35.09 8.22
N GLU A 319 -32.12 35.80 7.36
CA GLU A 319 -32.88 37.02 7.60
C GLU A 319 -34.16 36.67 8.39
N SER A 320 -34.51 37.50 9.37
CA SER A 320 -35.79 37.48 10.07
C SER A 320 -36.32 38.89 10.13
N ARG A 321 -37.52 39.12 9.59
CA ARG A 321 -38.48 40.10 10.12
C ARG A 321 -39.85 40.00 9.45
N ARG A 322 -40.83 39.86 10.35
CA ARG A 322 -42.27 40.24 10.30
C ARG A 322 -43.22 39.35 9.53
#